data_AF-A0A925VYD7-F1
#
_entry.id   AF-A0A925VYD7-F1
#
_cell.length_a   1.000
_cell.length_b   1.000
_cell.length_c   1.000
_cell.angle_alpha   90.00
_cell.angle_beta   90.00
_cell.angle_gamma   90.00
#
_symmetry.space_group_name_H-M   'P 1'
#
loop_
_entity.id
_entity.type
_entity.pdbx_description
1 polymer ?
#
loop_
_entity_poly.entity_id
_entity_poly.type
_entity_poly.pdbx_seq_one_letter_code
_entity_poly.pdbx_strand_id
1 'polypeptide(L)'
;MAIPVERLAIVPLALGLAVLLWDILLAGWIASQKQAPKPFTTLTGLCGLLVAPAALVAMATVLEGTARTMAGIAWIWPAITSLFAIQVAYALFARLVTPAVGVPLLLYDVAVAVVATSDFVASINGTAPLWLQGAVASRDAVSGYAAGRAALASPLAILVPIIAPAFPARWKASAGVRALLTIAATAVTTLLLMEWPQAVGAIRSYDAALGVRMQERPASDFAIGLRMYSRLNGAPSPRLVRSDNKIADTIGARVVLVVLQEKATRVAALDSLSRVLERWRADSNSALAVALELDRSPGAPNGAQRLAIIERVLQRVRPDVLIPAWRAPLPALLPANEPDIAWWQTMLTSTAVVIQRVRPRTALGWAAARVDARDSALYRWAASASSPVDVLGLVAYPSFAGLPAVDARLRAFDRWHAQAFDSLRPGTRHWLMEVGGLPRAHGDASQTAAIMQSLAWGTRRPWITAAILGDAGDYDGAIGLRAADGRLRGVVGVVSRASRGLRNATAVAR
;
A
#
# COMPACT_ATOMS: atom_id res chain seq x y z
N MET A 1 -25.92 -15.58 9.87
CA MET A 1 -25.86 -14.18 9.38
C MET A 1 -24.40 -13.75 9.39
N ALA A 2 -23.68 -14.00 8.30
CA ALA A 2 -22.25 -13.69 8.23
C ALA A 2 -22.08 -12.18 8.11
N ILE A 3 -21.55 -11.54 9.16
CA ILE A 3 -21.10 -10.15 9.06
C ILE A 3 -19.99 -10.17 7.99
N PRO A 4 -20.11 -9.43 6.88
CA PRO A 4 -19.07 -9.43 5.88
C PRO A 4 -17.77 -8.98 6.55
N VAL A 5 -16.72 -9.81 6.45
CA VAL A 5 -15.40 -9.64 7.07
C VAL A 5 -14.83 -8.24 6.84
N GLU A 6 -15.25 -7.59 5.76
CA GLU A 6 -14.82 -6.25 5.36
C GLU A 6 -15.43 -5.10 6.20
N ARG A 7 -16.49 -5.34 6.98
CA ARG A 7 -17.01 -4.38 7.99
C ARG A 7 -16.20 -4.36 9.29
N LEU A 8 -15.29 -5.32 9.47
CA LEU A 8 -14.44 -5.41 10.67
C LEU A 8 -13.28 -4.42 10.66
N ALA A 9 -12.96 -3.77 9.53
CA ALA A 9 -11.82 -2.87 9.42
C ALA A 9 -11.95 -1.56 10.24
N ILE A 10 -13.17 -1.14 10.59
CA ILE A 10 -13.42 0.00 11.50
C ILE A 10 -13.16 -0.40 12.96
N VAL A 11 -13.28 -1.70 13.28
CA VAL A 11 -13.17 -2.21 14.65
C VAL A 11 -11.78 -1.96 15.24
N PRO A 12 -10.64 -2.22 14.56
CA PRO A 12 -9.32 -1.89 15.08
C PRO A 12 -9.13 -0.40 15.37
N LEU A 13 -9.64 0.47 14.49
CA LEU A 13 -9.52 1.92 14.67
C LEU A 13 -10.33 2.38 15.89
N ALA A 14 -11.59 1.94 15.98
CA ALA A 14 -12.46 2.26 17.11
C ALA A 14 -11.91 1.70 18.43
N LEU A 15 -11.38 0.48 18.40
CA LEU A 15 -10.76 -0.16 19.56
C LEU A 15 -9.48 0.58 19.98
N GLY A 16 -8.61 0.93 19.05
CA GLY A 16 -7.41 1.72 19.32
C GLY A 16 -7.73 3.09 19.91
N LEU A 17 -8.75 3.77 19.38
CA LEU A 17 -9.20 5.06 19.92
C LEU A 17 -9.84 4.92 21.32
N ALA A 18 -10.56 3.82 21.57
CA ALA A 18 -11.11 3.52 22.89
C ALA A 18 -10.01 3.23 23.92
N VAL A 19 -8.98 2.47 23.54
CA VAL A 19 -7.78 2.22 24.38
C VAL A 19 -7.06 3.53 24.67
N LEU A 20 -6.82 4.35 23.64
CA LEU A 20 -6.17 5.66 23.79
C LEU A 20 -6.92 6.57 24.76
N LEU A 21 -8.25 6.67 24.62
CA LEU A 21 -9.08 7.47 25.52
C LEU A 21 -9.05 6.92 26.94
N TRP A 22 -9.08 5.59 27.08
CA TRP A 22 -8.96 4.94 28.37
C TRP A 22 -7.63 5.26 29.05
N ASP A 23 -6.51 5.19 28.34
CA ASP A 23 -5.19 5.50 28.91
C ASP A 23 -5.10 6.95 29.39
N ILE A 24 -5.61 7.91 28.61
CA ILE A 24 -5.63 9.32 28.99
C ILE A 24 -6.44 9.54 30.27
N LEU A 25 -7.65 8.97 30.34
CA LEU A 25 -8.53 9.10 31.51
C LEU A 25 -7.93 8.42 32.74
N LEU A 26 -7.40 7.21 32.58
CA LEU A 26 -6.78 6.45 33.66
C LEU A 26 -5.51 7.13 34.16
N ALA A 27 -4.69 7.68 33.27
CA ALA A 27 -3.50 8.43 33.63
C ALA A 27 -3.83 9.70 34.42
N GLY A 28 -4.82 10.48 33.97
CA GLY A 28 -5.28 11.68 34.68
C GLY A 28 -5.75 11.34 36.10
N TRP A 29 -6.47 10.23 36.24
CA TRP A 29 -6.90 9.75 37.55
C TRP A 29 -5.72 9.31 38.43
N ILE A 30 -4.79 8.49 37.92
CA ILE A 30 -3.60 8.06 38.67
C ILE A 30 -2.74 9.26 39.07
N ALA A 31 -2.57 10.25 38.19
CA ALA A 31 -1.80 11.46 38.47
C ALA A 31 -2.43 12.32 39.60
N SER A 32 -3.75 12.26 39.79
CA SER A 32 -4.46 12.96 40.86
C SER A 32 -4.40 12.26 42.23
N GLN A 33 -3.90 11.02 42.29
CA GLN A 33 -3.83 10.22 43.51
C GLN A 33 -2.66 10.65 44.40
N LYS A 34 -2.96 11.28 45.54
CA LYS A 34 -1.93 11.72 46.51
C LYS A 34 -1.17 10.58 47.21
N GLN A 35 -1.76 9.38 47.25
CA GLN A 35 -1.20 8.21 47.96
C GLN A 35 -0.23 7.39 47.09
N ALA A 36 -0.16 7.67 45.79
CA ALA A 36 0.66 6.93 44.85
C ALA A 36 2.13 7.38 44.92
N PRO A 37 3.11 6.48 44.66
CA PRO A 37 4.51 6.87 44.58
C PRO A 37 4.72 7.96 43.51
N LYS A 38 5.39 9.06 43.88
CA LYS A 38 5.72 10.17 42.95
C LYS A 38 6.36 9.73 41.62
N PRO A 39 7.36 8.81 41.58
CA PRO A 39 7.93 8.39 40.30
C PRO A 39 6.88 7.70 39.40
N PHE A 40 5.97 6.91 40.00
CA PHE A 40 4.92 6.22 39.28
C PHE A 40 3.86 7.18 38.71
N THR A 41 3.42 8.16 39.49
CA THR A 41 2.43 9.15 39.02
C THR A 41 3.01 10.06 37.94
N THR A 42 4.27 10.46 38.07
CA THR A 42 4.97 11.28 37.07
C THR A 42 5.09 10.51 35.74
N LEU A 43 5.56 9.26 35.79
CA LEU A 43 5.70 8.41 34.62
C LEU A 43 4.34 8.16 33.94
N THR A 44 3.32 7.82 34.73
CA THR A 44 1.96 7.57 34.22
C THR A 44 1.34 8.83 33.61
N GLY A 45 1.51 9.99 34.25
CA GLY A 45 1.04 11.27 33.73
C GLY A 45 1.72 11.65 32.40
N LEU A 46 3.02 11.41 32.27
CA LEU A 46 3.76 11.65 31.03
C LEU A 46 3.29 10.71 29.91
N CYS A 47 3.09 9.41 30.20
CA CYS A 47 2.50 8.45 29.27
C CYS A 47 1.14 8.91 28.76
N GLY A 48 0.22 9.25 29.67
CA GLY A 48 -1.14 9.70 29.30
C GLY A 48 -1.17 11.03 28.52
N LEU A 49 -0.29 11.97 28.85
CA LEU A 49 -0.22 13.26 28.17
C LEU A 49 0.31 13.12 26.73
N LEU A 50 1.32 12.27 26.53
CA LEU A 50 2.08 12.21 25.27
C LEU A 50 1.63 11.11 24.30
N VAL A 51 0.85 10.13 24.74
CA VAL A 51 0.44 9.00 23.87
C VAL A 51 -0.34 9.45 22.63
N ALA A 52 -1.29 10.38 22.78
CA ALA A 52 -2.09 10.88 21.66
C ALA A 52 -1.26 11.69 20.63
N PRO A 53 -0.47 12.72 21.03
CA PRO A 53 0.38 13.42 20.07
C PRO A 53 1.45 12.51 19.47
N ALA A 54 2.00 11.55 20.23
CA ALA A 54 2.96 10.58 19.70
C ALA A 54 2.34 9.66 18.63
N ALA A 55 1.12 9.17 18.86
CA ALA A 55 0.39 8.36 17.87
C ALA A 55 0.09 9.17 16.59
N LEU A 56 -0.29 10.45 16.73
CA LEU A 56 -0.50 11.34 15.59
C LEU A 56 0.79 11.55 14.79
N VAL A 57 1.92 11.76 15.46
CA VAL A 57 3.24 11.85 14.79
C VAL A 57 3.52 10.57 14.04
N ALA A 58 3.35 9.39 14.65
CA ALA A 58 3.60 8.10 14.02
C ALA A 58 2.74 7.89 12.76
N MET A 59 1.47 8.29 12.78
CA MET A 59 0.59 8.24 11.60
C MET A 59 1.02 9.25 10.52
N ALA A 60 1.40 10.46 10.93
CA ALA A 60 1.79 11.55 10.02
C ALA A 60 3.14 11.30 9.34
N THR A 61 4.05 10.53 9.94
CA THR A 61 5.36 10.21 9.36
C THR A 61 5.32 9.21 8.21
N VAL A 62 4.17 8.59 7.94
CA VAL A 62 4.02 7.54 6.92
C VAL A 62 3.74 8.11 5.53
N LEU A 63 3.16 9.30 5.45
CA LEU A 63 2.69 9.89 4.19
C LEU A 63 3.54 11.10 3.80
N GLU A 64 3.91 11.21 2.52
CA GLU A 64 4.82 12.25 2.03
C GLU A 64 4.31 13.69 2.29
N GLY A 65 2.99 13.87 2.34
CA GLY A 65 2.37 15.17 2.60
C GLY A 65 2.70 15.75 3.97
N THR A 66 2.89 14.90 4.98
CA THR A 66 3.07 15.30 6.39
C THR A 66 4.39 14.85 7.00
N ALA A 67 5.09 13.90 6.39
CA ALA A 67 6.25 13.28 7.01
C ALA A 67 7.45 14.22 7.15
N ARG A 68 7.72 15.12 6.20
CA ARG A 68 8.92 15.98 6.28
C ARG A 68 8.91 16.94 7.46
N THR A 69 7.75 17.38 7.92
CA THR A 69 7.65 18.22 9.12
C THR A 69 7.75 17.40 10.41
N MET A 70 7.29 16.15 10.37
CA MET A 70 7.21 15.28 11.55
C MET A 70 8.43 14.34 11.72
N ALA A 71 9.24 14.15 10.68
CA ALA A 71 10.36 13.21 10.69
C ALA A 71 11.38 13.50 11.82
N GLY A 72 11.64 14.78 12.10
CA GLY A 72 12.56 15.20 13.18
C GLY A 72 12.08 14.81 14.58
N ILE A 73 10.79 14.52 14.75
CA ILE A 73 10.17 14.11 16.02
C ILE A 73 9.60 12.69 15.98
N ALA A 74 9.90 11.91 14.93
CA ALA A 74 9.40 10.55 14.78
C ALA A 74 9.84 9.61 15.93
N TRP A 75 10.96 9.92 16.59
CA TRP A 75 11.49 9.18 17.74
C TRP A 75 10.57 9.24 18.98
N ILE A 76 9.63 10.19 19.04
CA ILE A 76 8.71 10.30 20.17
C ILE A 76 7.87 9.02 20.32
N TRP A 77 7.40 8.43 19.22
CA TRP A 77 6.57 7.23 19.29
C TRP A 77 7.25 6.00 19.94
N PRO A 78 8.45 5.56 19.50
CA PRO A 78 9.16 4.48 20.18
C PRO A 78 9.56 4.83 21.62
N ALA A 79 9.86 6.10 21.91
CA ALA A 79 10.15 6.54 23.27
C ALA A 79 8.93 6.39 24.21
N ILE A 80 7.76 6.88 23.79
CA ILE A 80 6.53 6.81 24.60
C ILE A 80 6.07 5.36 24.78
N THR A 81 6.08 4.53 23.75
CA THR A 81 5.72 3.10 23.87
C THR A 81 6.67 2.35 24.82
N SER A 82 7.97 2.69 24.82
CA SER A 82 8.93 2.14 25.79
C SER A 82 8.63 2.59 27.23
N LEU A 83 8.19 3.84 27.43
CA LEU A 83 7.81 4.34 28.75
C LEU A 83 6.56 3.65 29.31
N PHE A 84 5.61 3.24 28.46
CA PHE A 84 4.49 2.41 28.88
C PHE A 84 4.96 1.05 29.41
N ALA A 85 5.86 0.36 28.69
CA ALA A 85 6.44 -0.89 29.18
C ALA A 85 7.16 -0.71 30.53
N ILE A 86 7.92 0.39 30.69
CA ILE A 86 8.57 0.74 31.96
C ILE A 86 7.54 1.02 33.06
N GLN A 87 6.43 1.69 32.73
CA GLN A 87 5.36 2.01 33.66
C GLN A 87 4.68 0.75 34.19
N VAL A 88 4.37 -0.21 33.31
CA VAL A 88 3.77 -1.48 33.71
C VAL A 88 4.76 -2.32 34.51
N ALA A 89 6.03 -2.37 34.09
CA ALA A 89 7.08 -3.07 34.84
C ALA A 89 7.23 -2.51 36.26
N TYR A 90 7.28 -1.18 36.40
CA TYR A 90 7.32 -0.53 37.71
C TYR A 90 6.10 -0.90 38.55
N ALA A 91 4.89 -0.85 37.99
CA ALA A 91 3.67 -1.20 38.70
C ALA A 91 3.69 -2.65 39.22
N LEU A 92 4.22 -3.57 38.41
CA LEU A 92 4.35 -4.98 38.76
C LEU A 92 5.37 -5.19 39.90
N PHE A 93 6.57 -4.60 39.78
CA PHE A 93 7.62 -4.73 40.81
C PHE A 93 7.25 -4.05 42.13
N ALA A 94 6.61 -2.88 42.06
CA ALA A 94 6.10 -2.17 43.22
C ALA A 94 4.80 -2.78 43.79
N ARG A 95 4.31 -3.90 43.23
CA ARG A 95 3.09 -4.62 43.63
C ARG A 95 1.82 -3.74 43.64
N LEU A 96 1.77 -2.75 42.75
CA LEU A 96 0.61 -1.86 42.56
C LEU A 96 -0.48 -2.52 41.69
N VAL A 97 -0.13 -3.56 40.95
CA VAL A 97 -1.03 -4.38 40.13
C VAL A 97 -0.76 -5.86 40.39
N THR A 98 -1.78 -6.70 40.28
CA THR A 98 -1.61 -8.15 40.42
C THR A 98 -0.83 -8.72 39.23
N PRO A 99 -0.03 -9.79 39.41
CA PRO A 99 0.69 -10.42 38.30
C PRO A 99 -0.22 -10.90 37.17
N ALA A 100 -1.43 -11.37 37.49
CA ALA A 100 -2.41 -11.81 36.51
C ALA A 100 -2.86 -10.71 35.52
N VAL A 101 -2.74 -9.44 35.91
CA VAL A 101 -3.04 -8.28 35.05
C VAL A 101 -1.75 -7.65 34.52
N GLY A 102 -0.76 -7.45 35.38
CA GLY A 102 0.49 -6.74 35.02
C GLY A 102 1.35 -7.49 34.01
N VAL A 103 1.46 -8.82 34.10
CA VAL A 103 2.30 -9.60 33.17
C VAL A 103 1.78 -9.56 31.74
N PRO A 104 0.48 -9.83 31.46
CA PRO A 104 -0.03 -9.70 30.10
C PRO A 104 0.11 -8.30 29.50
N LEU A 105 -0.15 -7.25 30.29
CA LEU A 105 0.02 -5.87 29.83
C LEU A 105 1.49 -5.55 29.52
N LEU A 106 2.43 -6.02 30.36
CA LEU A 106 3.85 -5.81 30.15
C LEU A 106 4.33 -6.47 28.85
N LEU A 107 3.94 -7.73 28.62
CA LEU A 107 4.34 -8.45 27.40
C LEU A 107 3.79 -7.77 26.14
N TYR A 108 2.54 -7.30 26.20
CA TYR A 108 1.93 -6.53 25.13
C TYR A 108 2.69 -5.23 24.87
N ASP A 109 2.94 -4.42 25.90
CA ASP A 109 3.62 -3.13 25.75
C ASP A 109 5.06 -3.27 25.27
N VAL A 110 5.77 -4.33 25.71
CA VAL A 110 7.10 -4.67 25.17
C VAL A 110 7.00 -4.99 23.68
N ALA A 111 6.01 -5.78 23.25
CA ALA A 111 5.81 -6.06 21.83
C ALA A 111 5.50 -4.79 21.03
N VAL A 112 4.64 -3.90 21.55
CA VAL A 112 4.33 -2.60 20.94
C VAL A 112 5.59 -1.73 20.83
N ALA A 113 6.40 -1.64 21.88
CA ALA A 113 7.64 -0.88 21.90
C ALA A 113 8.67 -1.44 20.91
N VAL A 114 8.79 -2.76 20.80
CA VAL A 114 9.64 -3.42 19.80
C VAL A 114 9.19 -3.04 18.39
N VAL A 115 7.89 -3.15 18.09
CA VAL A 115 7.35 -2.79 16.77
C VAL A 115 7.56 -1.31 16.44
N ALA A 116 7.30 -0.42 17.39
CA ALA A 116 7.52 1.02 17.22
C ALA A 116 8.98 1.36 16.95
N THR A 117 9.90 0.70 17.67
CA THR A 117 11.34 0.86 17.49
C THR A 117 11.79 0.31 16.14
N SER A 118 11.27 -0.84 15.73
CA SER A 118 11.53 -1.43 14.41
C SER A 118 11.10 -0.51 13.27
N ASP A 119 9.88 0.05 13.34
CA ASP A 119 9.38 1.01 12.35
C ASP A 119 10.27 2.25 12.28
N PHE A 120 10.69 2.78 13.43
CA PHE A 120 11.59 3.93 13.49
C PHE A 120 12.95 3.61 12.86
N VAL A 121 13.57 2.49 13.22
CA VAL A 121 14.84 2.03 12.64
C VAL A 121 14.70 1.82 11.12
N ALA A 122 13.61 1.20 10.67
CA ALA A 122 13.32 1.01 9.25
C ALA A 122 13.09 2.33 8.52
N SER A 123 12.50 3.34 9.16
CA SER A 123 12.31 4.65 8.55
C SER A 123 13.65 5.33 8.22
N ILE A 124 14.63 5.21 9.12
CA ILE A 124 15.97 5.79 8.97
C ILE A 124 16.81 4.98 7.96
N ASN A 125 16.87 3.66 8.14
CA ASN A 125 17.81 2.80 7.40
C ASN A 125 17.20 2.18 6.12
N GLY A 126 15.88 2.31 5.92
CA GLY A 126 15.12 1.61 4.89
C GLY A 126 14.71 0.18 5.23
N THR A 127 15.41 -0.45 6.18
CA THR A 127 15.07 -1.78 6.71
C THR A 127 15.52 -1.90 8.16
N ALA A 128 14.76 -2.62 8.98
CA ALA A 128 15.25 -3.10 10.28
C ALA A 128 15.96 -4.47 10.14
N PRO A 129 16.80 -4.87 11.11
CA PRO A 129 17.27 -6.25 11.23
C PRO A 129 16.12 -7.25 11.11
N LEU A 130 16.37 -8.40 10.48
CA LEU A 130 15.33 -9.35 10.06
C LEU A 130 14.27 -9.63 11.14
N TRP A 131 14.70 -9.91 12.37
CA TRP A 131 13.80 -10.24 13.47
C TRP A 131 12.92 -9.05 13.89
N LEU A 132 13.48 -7.85 13.89
CA LEU A 132 12.78 -6.60 14.17
C LEU A 132 11.78 -6.25 13.05
N GLN A 133 12.19 -6.44 11.78
CA GLN A 133 11.29 -6.31 10.64
C GLN A 133 10.16 -7.35 10.69
N GLY A 134 10.46 -8.57 11.15
CA GLY A 134 9.48 -9.62 11.39
C GLY A 134 8.41 -9.23 12.41
N ALA A 135 8.75 -8.42 13.43
CA ALA A 135 7.77 -7.90 14.38
C ALA A 135 6.81 -6.87 13.74
N VAL A 136 7.32 -6.03 12.83
CA VAL A 136 6.47 -5.10 12.05
C VAL A 136 5.52 -5.88 11.15
N ALA A 137 6.04 -6.88 10.43
CA ALA A 137 5.25 -7.73 9.56
C ALA A 137 4.22 -8.57 10.35
N SER A 138 4.53 -9.03 11.57
CA SER A 138 3.58 -9.74 12.42
C SER A 138 2.46 -8.82 12.92
N ARG A 139 2.76 -7.57 13.29
CA ARG A 139 1.73 -6.55 13.55
C ARG A 139 0.80 -6.38 12.37
N ASP A 140 1.35 -6.25 11.17
CA ASP A 140 0.54 -6.03 9.96
C ASP A 140 -0.32 -7.26 9.65
N ALA A 141 0.19 -8.48 9.86
CA ALA A 141 -0.57 -9.72 9.74
C ALA A 141 -1.72 -9.80 10.74
N VAL A 142 -1.47 -9.48 12.02
CA VAL A 142 -2.50 -9.43 13.06
C VAL A 142 -3.57 -8.38 12.72
N SER A 143 -3.16 -7.21 12.27
CA SER A 143 -4.07 -6.16 11.78
C SER A 143 -4.85 -6.60 10.54
N GLY A 144 -4.25 -7.49 9.73
CA GLY A 144 -4.84 -8.12 8.56
C GLY A 144 -6.04 -9.00 8.86
N TYR A 145 -6.15 -9.59 10.06
CA TYR A 145 -7.35 -10.33 10.46
C TYR A 145 -8.62 -9.47 10.48
N ALA A 146 -8.48 -8.16 10.73
CA ALA A 146 -9.59 -7.23 10.79
C ALA A 146 -9.70 -6.32 9.56
N ALA A 147 -8.56 -5.84 9.02
CA ALA A 147 -8.52 -4.87 7.92
C ALA A 147 -8.12 -5.50 6.56
N GLY A 148 -7.88 -6.82 6.52
CA GLY A 148 -7.41 -7.51 5.31
C GLY A 148 -6.07 -6.97 4.81
N ARG A 149 -5.83 -7.07 3.50
CA ARG A 149 -4.58 -6.63 2.86
C ARG A 149 -4.31 -5.11 2.97
N ALA A 150 -5.31 -4.31 3.34
CA ALA A 150 -5.13 -2.87 3.55
C ALA A 150 -4.14 -2.59 4.70
N ALA A 151 -4.06 -3.48 5.69
CA ALA A 151 -3.16 -3.35 6.83
C ALA A 151 -1.68 -3.21 6.43
N LEU A 152 -1.26 -3.88 5.34
CA LEU A 152 0.13 -3.93 4.87
C LEU A 152 0.69 -2.57 4.39
N ALA A 153 -0.18 -1.61 4.07
CA ALA A 153 0.22 -0.27 3.64
C ALA A 153 -0.43 0.85 4.46
N SER A 154 -1.31 0.50 5.41
CA SER A 154 -2.10 1.47 6.15
C SER A 154 -1.25 2.19 7.20
N PRO A 155 -1.29 3.53 7.26
CA PRO A 155 -0.69 4.29 8.35
C PRO A 155 -1.43 4.08 9.68
N LEU A 156 -2.67 3.57 9.64
CA LEU A 156 -3.53 3.36 10.80
C LEU A 156 -3.31 2.01 11.49
N ALA A 157 -2.47 1.14 10.93
CA ALA A 157 -2.07 -0.12 11.57
C ALA A 157 -1.03 0.18 12.67
N ILE A 158 -1.46 0.85 13.74
CA ILE A 158 -0.66 1.16 14.93
C ILE A 158 -1.29 0.45 16.12
N LEU A 159 -0.46 -0.19 16.94
CA LEU A 159 -0.87 -0.73 18.23
C LEU A 159 -0.72 0.33 19.30
N VAL A 160 -1.78 0.57 20.08
CA VAL A 160 -1.77 1.54 21.18
C VAL A 160 -1.30 0.80 22.45
N PRO A 161 -0.24 1.26 23.14
CA PRO A 161 0.21 0.65 24.40
C PRO A 161 -0.83 0.88 25.51
N ILE A 162 -0.81 0.10 26.59
CA ILE A 162 -1.87 0.13 27.64
C ILE A 162 -1.27 0.42 29.02
N ILE A 163 -1.76 1.45 29.71
CA ILE A 163 -1.30 1.79 31.06
C ILE A 163 -1.70 0.72 32.08
N ALA A 164 -0.79 0.38 33.01
CA ALA A 164 -1.12 -0.48 34.14
C ALA A 164 -2.16 0.19 35.05
N PRO A 165 -3.32 -0.45 35.30
CA PRO A 165 -4.34 0.08 36.19
C PRO A 165 -3.96 -0.15 37.65
N ALA A 166 -3.05 0.67 38.17
CA ALA A 166 -2.73 0.71 39.59
C ALA A 166 -3.98 1.10 40.40
N PHE A 167 -4.10 0.54 41.61
CA PHE A 167 -5.21 0.73 42.57
C PHE A 167 -6.52 -0.01 42.21
N PRO A 168 -7.30 -0.46 43.21
CA PRO A 168 -8.53 -1.20 42.98
C PRO A 168 -9.56 -0.40 42.16
N ALA A 169 -10.34 -1.12 41.37
CA ALA A 169 -11.39 -0.54 40.54
C ALA A 169 -12.47 0.10 41.42
N ARG A 170 -12.70 1.41 41.25
CA ARG A 170 -13.72 2.14 42.02
C ARG A 170 -15.15 1.72 41.64
N TRP A 171 -15.36 1.25 40.40
CA TRP A 171 -16.67 0.86 39.86
C TRP A 171 -16.59 -0.54 39.23
N LYS A 172 -17.67 -1.34 39.30
CA LYS A 172 -17.73 -2.66 38.64
C LYS A 172 -17.46 -2.57 37.13
N ALA A 173 -17.93 -1.50 36.47
CA ALA A 173 -17.64 -1.24 35.07
C ALA A 173 -16.13 -1.09 34.80
N SER A 174 -15.39 -0.38 35.67
CA SER A 174 -13.93 -0.24 35.53
C SER A 174 -13.17 -1.55 35.75
N ALA A 175 -13.69 -2.45 36.61
CA ALA A 175 -13.13 -3.80 36.75
C ALA A 175 -13.33 -4.63 35.47
N GLY A 176 -14.52 -4.54 34.85
CA GLY A 176 -14.83 -5.19 33.58
C GLY A 176 -13.93 -4.71 32.43
N VAL A 177 -13.72 -3.40 32.29
CA VAL A 177 -12.83 -2.83 31.26
C VAL A 177 -11.39 -3.30 31.46
N ARG A 178 -10.87 -3.33 32.69
CA ARG A 178 -9.51 -3.84 32.98
C ARG A 178 -9.36 -5.31 32.60
N ALA A 179 -10.35 -6.15 32.92
CA ALA A 179 -10.36 -7.55 32.54
C ALA A 179 -10.36 -7.71 31.01
N LEU A 180 -11.21 -6.93 30.31
CA LEU A 180 -11.26 -6.93 28.85
C LEU A 180 -9.93 -6.52 28.22
N LEU A 181 -9.29 -5.46 28.72
CA LEU A 181 -7.97 -5.01 28.25
C LEU A 181 -6.89 -6.07 28.49
N THR A 182 -6.92 -6.74 29.63
CA THR A 182 -5.98 -7.84 29.93
C THR A 182 -6.17 -9.01 28.97
N ILE A 183 -7.41 -9.40 28.69
CA ILE A 183 -7.73 -10.45 27.72
C ILE A 183 -7.29 -10.04 26.31
N ALA A 184 -7.58 -8.80 25.92
CA ALA A 184 -7.18 -8.26 24.61
C ALA A 184 -5.66 -8.22 24.46
N ALA A 185 -4.93 -7.72 25.46
CA ALA A 185 -3.47 -7.71 25.49
C ALA A 185 -2.90 -9.13 25.38
N THR A 186 -3.46 -10.09 26.11
CA THR A 186 -3.08 -11.51 26.04
C THR A 186 -3.31 -12.07 24.64
N ALA A 187 -4.50 -11.86 24.07
CA ALA A 187 -4.87 -12.37 22.76
C ALA A 187 -4.00 -11.78 21.66
N VAL A 188 -3.83 -10.44 21.64
CA VAL A 188 -3.00 -9.76 20.63
C VAL A 188 -1.55 -10.16 20.75
N THR A 189 -0.98 -10.23 21.96
CA THR A 189 0.40 -10.67 22.17
C THR A 189 0.61 -12.11 21.68
N THR A 190 -0.34 -13.00 21.99
CA THR A 190 -0.29 -14.39 21.53
C THR A 190 -0.31 -14.47 20.01
N LEU A 191 -1.20 -13.71 19.36
CA LEU A 191 -1.26 -13.64 17.90
C LEU A 191 0.03 -13.08 17.30
N LEU A 192 0.60 -12.00 17.87
CA LEU A 192 1.88 -11.45 17.42
C LEU A 192 2.99 -12.50 17.47
N LEU A 193 3.08 -13.26 18.56
CA LEU A 193 4.08 -14.32 18.74
C LEU A 193 3.86 -15.49 17.77
N MET A 194 2.61 -15.86 17.50
CA MET A 194 2.27 -16.91 16.53
C MET A 194 2.57 -16.51 15.08
N GLU A 195 2.30 -15.25 14.71
CA GLU A 195 2.56 -14.73 13.37
C GLU A 195 4.04 -14.42 13.12
N TRP A 196 4.83 -14.17 14.17
CA TRP A 196 6.21 -13.70 14.03
C TRP A 196 7.12 -14.66 13.23
N PRO A 197 7.13 -15.98 13.46
CA PRO A 197 7.91 -16.91 12.63
C PRO A 197 7.47 -16.89 11.15
N GLN A 198 6.17 -16.80 10.89
CA GLN A 198 5.64 -16.74 9.52
C GLN A 198 6.03 -15.44 8.83
N ALA A 199 5.95 -14.33 9.54
CA ALA A 199 6.37 -13.00 9.08
C ALA A 199 7.86 -12.96 8.74
N VAL A 200 8.72 -13.56 9.58
CA VAL A 200 10.15 -13.72 9.28
C VAL A 200 10.36 -14.60 8.05
N GLY A 201 9.62 -15.70 7.92
CA GLY A 201 9.64 -16.56 6.74
C GLY A 201 9.24 -15.82 5.45
N ALA A 202 8.21 -14.97 5.52
CA ALA A 202 7.78 -14.13 4.41
C ALA A 202 8.88 -13.14 3.98
N ILE A 203 9.62 -12.54 4.92
CA ILE A 203 10.73 -11.65 4.59
C ILE A 203 11.92 -12.43 4.01
N ARG A 204 12.27 -13.59 4.56
CA ARG A 204 13.33 -14.46 3.99
C ARG A 204 12.99 -14.98 2.60
N SER A 205 11.72 -15.12 2.27
CA SER A 205 11.31 -15.59 0.94
C SER A 205 11.81 -14.69 -0.20
N TYR A 206 12.13 -13.42 0.08
CA TYR A 206 12.71 -12.50 -0.89
C TYR A 206 14.16 -12.82 -1.26
N ASP A 207 14.87 -13.62 -0.46
CA ASP A 207 16.25 -14.01 -0.73
C ASP A 207 16.37 -14.75 -2.07
N ALA A 208 15.32 -15.49 -2.46
CA ALA A 208 15.24 -16.17 -3.74
C ALA A 208 15.22 -15.23 -4.97
N ALA A 209 14.84 -13.96 -4.78
CA ALA A 209 14.84 -12.94 -5.81
C ALA A 209 16.09 -12.05 -5.79
N LEU A 210 17.01 -12.27 -4.84
CA LEU A 210 18.29 -11.58 -4.83
C LEU A 210 19.12 -12.00 -6.04
N GLY A 211 19.63 -11.01 -6.78
CA GLY A 211 20.46 -11.26 -7.96
C GLY A 211 19.70 -11.69 -9.22
N VAL A 212 18.37 -11.80 -9.16
CA VAL A 212 17.55 -12.03 -10.36
C VAL A 212 17.72 -10.86 -11.34
N ARG A 213 18.10 -11.18 -12.58
CA ARG A 213 18.36 -10.19 -13.64
C ARG A 213 17.24 -10.20 -14.68
N MET A 214 16.98 -9.02 -15.24
CA MET A 214 16.17 -8.90 -16.44
C MET A 214 16.87 -9.56 -17.63
N GLN A 215 16.08 -10.18 -18.51
CA GLN A 215 16.59 -10.73 -19.76
C GLN A 215 16.71 -9.62 -20.81
N GLU A 216 17.79 -9.64 -21.58
CA GLU A 216 17.98 -8.72 -22.70
C GLU A 216 16.88 -8.89 -23.75
N ARG A 217 16.38 -7.77 -24.27
CA ARG A 217 15.29 -7.70 -25.24
C ARG A 217 15.68 -6.73 -26.36
N PRO A 218 15.22 -6.94 -27.60
CA PRO A 218 15.39 -5.96 -28.67
C PRO A 218 14.86 -4.57 -28.25
N ALA A 219 15.45 -3.52 -28.82
CA ALA A 219 15.08 -2.15 -28.47
C ALA A 219 13.60 -1.96 -28.76
N SER A 220 12.88 -1.31 -27.82
CA SER A 220 11.43 -1.00 -27.88
C SER A 220 10.46 -2.16 -27.63
N ASP A 221 10.96 -3.38 -27.38
CA ASP A 221 10.11 -4.56 -27.16
C ASP A 221 9.60 -4.71 -25.71
N PHE A 222 10.25 -4.02 -24.76
CA PHE A 222 9.82 -3.96 -23.37
C PHE A 222 10.03 -2.56 -22.80
N ALA A 223 8.95 -1.93 -22.33
CA ALA A 223 8.98 -0.60 -21.75
C ALA A 223 8.87 -0.66 -20.21
N ILE A 224 9.77 0.02 -19.51
CA ILE A 224 9.65 0.26 -18.08
C ILE A 224 8.86 1.56 -17.88
N GLY A 225 7.87 1.55 -17.01
CA GLY A 225 7.04 2.69 -16.69
C GLY A 225 7.02 3.06 -15.22
N LEU A 226 6.33 4.15 -14.90
CA LEU A 226 6.14 4.64 -13.54
C LEU A 226 4.71 5.12 -13.33
N ARG A 227 4.09 4.73 -12.22
CA ARG A 227 2.88 5.37 -11.72
C ARG A 227 3.25 6.69 -11.05
N MET A 228 2.83 7.80 -11.66
CA MET A 228 3.16 9.14 -11.20
C MET A 228 2.01 9.75 -10.41
N TYR A 229 2.38 10.59 -9.45
CA TYR A 229 1.49 11.34 -8.58
C TYR A 229 0.65 10.47 -7.63
N SER A 230 0.10 11.12 -6.61
CA SER A 230 -0.99 10.54 -5.85
C SER A 230 -2.20 10.31 -6.76
N ARG A 231 -3.21 9.59 -6.26
CA ARG A 231 -4.52 9.62 -6.92
C ARG A 231 -4.96 11.08 -7.02
N LEU A 232 -5.07 11.57 -8.25
CA LEU A 232 -5.25 12.99 -8.50
C LEU A 232 -6.69 13.36 -8.20
N ASN A 233 -6.88 14.31 -7.30
CA ASN A 233 -8.16 14.99 -7.07
C ASN A 233 -8.19 16.41 -7.68
N GLY A 234 -7.08 16.83 -8.29
CA GLY A 234 -6.86 18.12 -8.94
C GLY A 234 -5.49 18.12 -9.66
N ALA A 235 -5.00 19.31 -10.01
CA ALA A 235 -3.67 19.45 -10.61
C ALA A 235 -2.56 19.10 -9.60
N PRO A 236 -1.53 18.32 -9.99
CA PRO A 236 -0.43 18.00 -9.08
C PRO A 236 0.37 19.25 -8.73
N SER A 237 0.93 19.29 -7.51
CA SER A 237 1.77 20.41 -7.11
C SER A 237 3.08 20.44 -7.92
N PRO A 238 3.65 21.64 -8.20
CA PRO A 238 4.93 21.74 -8.94
C PRO A 238 6.09 20.98 -8.29
N ARG A 239 6.04 20.79 -6.97
CA ARG A 239 7.01 19.96 -6.24
C ARG A 239 6.89 18.50 -6.63
N LEU A 240 5.67 17.94 -6.64
CA LEU A 240 5.41 16.55 -7.05
C LEU A 240 5.79 16.31 -8.51
N VAL A 241 5.47 17.27 -9.39
CA VAL A 241 5.87 17.22 -10.81
C VAL A 241 7.38 17.10 -10.95
N ARG A 242 8.16 17.94 -10.25
CA ARG A 242 9.63 17.87 -10.31
C ARG A 242 10.19 16.57 -9.72
N SER A 243 9.68 16.13 -8.58
CA SER A 243 10.20 14.94 -7.90
C SER A 243 9.92 13.65 -8.67
N ASP A 244 8.72 13.54 -9.26
CA ASP A 244 8.33 12.32 -9.96
C ASP A 244 8.97 12.25 -11.34
N ASN A 245 9.06 13.38 -12.04
CA ASN A 245 9.82 13.46 -13.29
C ASN A 245 11.28 13.06 -13.08
N LYS A 246 11.91 13.49 -11.97
CA LYS A 246 13.28 13.07 -11.65
C LYS A 246 13.41 11.55 -11.49
N ILE A 247 12.45 10.89 -10.85
CA ILE A 247 12.45 9.43 -10.71
C ILE A 247 12.25 8.78 -12.07
N ALA A 248 11.26 9.25 -12.84
CA ALA A 248 10.98 8.76 -14.19
C ALA A 248 12.22 8.86 -15.11
N ASP A 249 12.90 10.00 -15.09
CA ASP A 249 14.14 10.24 -15.83
C ASP A 249 15.26 9.29 -15.37
N THR A 250 15.40 9.08 -14.05
CA THR A 250 16.43 8.21 -13.48
C THR A 250 16.26 6.74 -13.88
N ILE A 251 15.02 6.23 -13.86
CA ILE A 251 14.75 4.84 -14.26
C ILE A 251 14.66 4.69 -15.79
N GLY A 252 14.54 5.80 -16.53
CA GLY A 252 14.32 5.81 -17.97
C GLY A 252 12.91 5.36 -18.35
N ALA A 253 11.91 5.84 -17.63
CA ALA A 253 10.51 5.49 -17.83
C ALA A 253 10.05 5.89 -19.24
N ARG A 254 9.37 4.96 -19.91
CA ARG A 254 8.72 5.15 -21.23
C ARG A 254 7.21 5.06 -21.16
N VAL A 255 6.65 4.57 -20.06
CA VAL A 255 5.21 4.56 -19.84
C VAL A 255 4.92 5.30 -18.54
N VAL A 256 3.99 6.24 -18.57
CA VAL A 256 3.53 6.92 -17.36
C VAL A 256 2.07 6.59 -17.12
N LEU A 257 1.76 6.11 -15.93
CA LEU A 257 0.39 5.87 -15.48
C LEU A 257 -0.04 6.95 -14.50
N VAL A 258 -1.17 7.59 -14.77
CA VAL A 258 -1.81 8.55 -13.86
C VAL A 258 -3.21 8.07 -13.51
N VAL A 259 -3.55 8.09 -12.22
CA VAL A 259 -4.88 7.68 -11.72
C VAL A 259 -5.67 8.91 -11.32
N LEU A 260 -6.85 9.10 -11.92
CA LEU A 260 -7.74 10.24 -11.70
C LEU A 260 -8.93 9.87 -10.82
N GLN A 261 -9.19 10.69 -9.81
CA GLN A 261 -10.45 10.69 -9.06
C GLN A 261 -11.48 11.56 -9.75
N GLU A 262 -12.76 11.35 -9.42
CA GLU A 262 -13.88 12.11 -9.97
C GLU A 262 -13.65 13.63 -9.91
N LYS A 263 -13.12 14.15 -8.79
CA LYS A 263 -12.84 15.60 -8.64
C LYS A 263 -11.80 16.14 -9.63
N ALA A 264 -10.81 15.34 -10.03
CA ALA A 264 -9.81 15.73 -11.03
C ALA A 264 -10.36 15.73 -12.47
N THR A 265 -11.56 15.20 -12.70
CA THR A 265 -12.18 15.15 -14.03
C THR A 265 -12.94 16.43 -14.39
N ARG A 266 -12.90 17.45 -13.53
CA ARG A 266 -13.40 18.79 -13.81
C ARG A 266 -12.56 19.45 -14.91
N VAL A 267 -13.21 20.24 -15.77
CA VAL A 267 -12.58 20.87 -16.95
C VAL A 267 -11.29 21.62 -16.60
N ALA A 268 -11.33 22.52 -15.62
CA ALA A 268 -10.16 23.30 -15.22
C ALA A 268 -9.00 22.45 -14.66
N ALA A 269 -9.32 21.35 -13.98
CA ALA A 269 -8.31 20.43 -13.46
C ALA A 269 -7.65 19.64 -14.61
N LEU A 270 -8.44 19.17 -15.58
CA LEU A 270 -7.93 18.48 -16.77
C LEU A 270 -7.06 19.39 -17.64
N ASP A 271 -7.37 20.68 -17.76
CA ASP A 271 -6.56 21.65 -18.51
C ASP A 271 -5.22 21.98 -17.84
N SER A 272 -5.18 21.89 -16.52
CA SER A 272 -3.93 22.04 -15.77
C SER A 272 -3.11 20.76 -15.85
N LEU A 273 -3.78 19.60 -15.76
CA LEU A 273 -3.15 18.30 -15.90
C LEU A 273 -2.59 18.07 -17.31
N SER A 274 -3.30 18.46 -18.36
CA SER A 274 -2.83 18.33 -19.74
C SER A 274 -1.51 19.07 -19.96
N ARG A 275 -1.38 20.28 -19.40
CA ARG A 275 -0.13 21.06 -19.43
C ARG A 275 1.02 20.36 -18.70
N VAL A 276 0.74 19.72 -17.56
CA VAL A 276 1.76 18.96 -16.81
C VAL A 276 2.18 17.69 -17.58
N LEU A 277 1.24 17.04 -18.25
CA LEU A 277 1.47 15.80 -18.99
C LEU A 277 1.96 16.03 -20.43
N GLU A 278 2.03 17.28 -20.88
CA GLU A 278 2.44 17.63 -22.25
C GLU A 278 3.79 17.04 -22.62
N ARG A 279 4.73 17.00 -21.68
CA ARG A 279 6.05 16.37 -21.86
C ARG A 279 5.94 14.92 -22.33
N TRP A 280 5.06 14.15 -21.71
CA TRP A 280 4.85 12.72 -22.01
C TRP A 280 3.98 12.51 -23.26
N ARG A 281 3.18 13.51 -23.62
CA ARG A 281 2.36 13.48 -24.84
C ARG A 281 3.15 13.85 -26.09
N ALA A 282 4.11 14.75 -25.96
CA ALA A 282 4.93 15.25 -27.06
C ALA A 282 6.10 14.30 -27.40
N ASP A 283 6.60 13.54 -26.42
CA ASP A 283 7.66 12.56 -26.66
C ASP A 283 7.10 11.30 -27.31
N SER A 284 7.46 11.09 -28.58
CA SER A 284 7.04 9.94 -29.39
C SER A 284 7.56 8.60 -28.87
N ASN A 285 8.57 8.60 -27.99
CA ASN A 285 9.12 7.38 -27.38
C ASN A 285 8.45 7.03 -26.05
N SER A 286 7.46 7.80 -25.61
CA SER A 286 6.74 7.58 -24.38
C SER A 286 5.25 7.36 -24.60
N ALA A 287 4.61 6.65 -23.69
CA ALA A 287 3.18 6.39 -23.70
C ALA A 287 2.52 6.90 -22.42
N LEU A 288 1.44 7.65 -22.57
CA LEU A 288 0.62 8.14 -21.47
C LEU A 288 -0.58 7.22 -21.24
N ALA A 289 -0.59 6.52 -20.10
CA ALA A 289 -1.73 5.77 -19.62
C ALA A 289 -2.49 6.58 -18.55
N VAL A 290 -3.81 6.67 -18.71
CA VAL A 290 -4.70 7.32 -17.74
C VAL A 290 -5.73 6.32 -17.26
N ALA A 291 -5.87 6.22 -15.94
CA ALA A 291 -6.84 5.35 -15.31
C ALA A 291 -7.83 6.17 -14.48
N LEU A 292 -9.10 5.81 -14.50
CA LEU A 292 -10.13 6.44 -13.68
C LEU A 292 -10.42 5.58 -12.46
N GLU A 293 -10.28 6.12 -11.26
CA GLU A 293 -10.55 5.37 -10.03
C GLU A 293 -11.98 4.79 -10.03
N LEU A 294 -12.10 3.54 -9.58
CA LEU A 294 -13.40 2.92 -9.36
C LEU A 294 -13.98 3.45 -8.04
N ASP A 295 -15.18 4.02 -8.11
CA ASP A 295 -15.88 4.49 -6.93
C ASP A 295 -16.22 3.32 -5.99
N ARG A 296 -16.26 3.57 -4.69
CA ARG A 296 -16.58 2.52 -3.70
C ARG A 296 -17.96 1.89 -3.90
N SER A 297 -18.90 2.67 -4.44
CA SER A 297 -20.22 2.23 -4.83
C SER A 297 -20.42 2.64 -6.28
N PRO A 298 -19.90 1.84 -7.23
CA PRO A 298 -19.98 2.21 -8.63
C PRO A 298 -21.43 2.21 -9.08
N GLY A 299 -21.85 3.30 -9.74
CA GLY A 299 -23.15 3.38 -10.38
C GLY A 299 -23.25 2.49 -11.62
N ALA A 300 -24.29 2.74 -12.44
CA ALA A 300 -24.45 2.02 -13.70
C ALA A 300 -23.23 2.19 -14.62
N PRO A 301 -22.71 1.10 -15.23
CA PRO A 301 -21.48 1.12 -16.02
C PRO A 301 -21.60 1.97 -17.30
N ASN A 302 -22.81 2.14 -17.81
CA ASN A 302 -23.17 2.98 -18.96
C ASN A 302 -23.84 4.31 -18.54
N GLY A 303 -23.71 4.70 -17.26
CA GLY A 303 -24.28 5.94 -16.77
C GLY A 303 -23.72 7.16 -17.50
N ALA A 304 -24.60 8.10 -17.88
CA ALA A 304 -24.24 9.28 -18.67
C ALA A 304 -23.08 10.09 -18.04
N GLN A 305 -23.04 10.20 -16.71
CA GLN A 305 -21.98 10.91 -15.99
C GLN A 305 -20.58 10.28 -16.20
N ARG A 306 -20.47 8.94 -16.11
CA ARG A 306 -19.19 8.23 -16.27
C ARG A 306 -18.69 8.32 -17.71
N LEU A 307 -19.60 8.18 -18.69
CA LEU A 307 -19.25 8.33 -20.10
C LEU A 307 -18.85 9.76 -20.45
N ALA A 308 -19.51 10.77 -19.88
CA ALA A 308 -19.12 12.17 -20.04
C ALA A 308 -17.75 12.48 -19.39
N ILE A 309 -17.41 11.83 -18.27
CA ILE A 309 -16.06 11.91 -17.69
C ILE A 309 -15.03 11.35 -18.69
N ILE A 310 -15.29 10.16 -19.23
CA ILE A 310 -14.40 9.51 -20.21
C ILE A 310 -14.18 10.39 -21.43
N GLU A 311 -15.26 10.91 -22.01
CA GLU A 311 -15.19 11.82 -23.16
C GLU A 311 -14.36 13.06 -22.88
N ARG A 312 -14.55 13.70 -21.71
CA ARG A 312 -13.73 14.87 -21.31
C ARG A 312 -12.25 14.54 -21.17
N VAL A 313 -11.92 13.40 -20.58
CA VAL A 313 -10.53 12.94 -20.43
C VAL A 313 -9.90 12.67 -21.80
N LEU A 314 -10.62 12.03 -22.71
CA LEU A 314 -10.16 11.77 -24.08
C LEU A 314 -9.90 13.07 -24.86
N GLN A 315 -10.78 14.07 -24.72
CA GLN A 315 -10.65 15.35 -25.43
C GLN A 315 -9.49 16.22 -24.89
N ARG A 316 -9.34 16.29 -23.56
CA ARG A 316 -8.41 17.22 -22.89
C ARG A 316 -7.04 16.62 -22.61
N VAL A 317 -6.98 15.40 -22.09
CA VAL A 317 -5.72 14.74 -21.71
C VAL A 317 -5.13 13.97 -22.88
N ARG A 318 -5.99 13.41 -23.76
CA ARG A 318 -5.59 12.67 -24.97
C ARG A 318 -4.60 11.52 -24.69
N PRO A 319 -4.92 10.60 -23.77
CA PRO A 319 -4.01 9.51 -23.40
C PRO A 319 -3.82 8.50 -24.54
N ASP A 320 -2.74 7.73 -24.51
CA ASP A 320 -2.49 6.61 -25.41
C ASP A 320 -3.19 5.33 -24.96
N VAL A 321 -3.34 5.16 -23.64
CA VAL A 321 -4.12 4.08 -23.03
C VAL A 321 -5.10 4.66 -22.02
N LEU A 322 -6.37 4.28 -22.12
CA LEU A 322 -7.40 4.62 -21.13
C LEU A 322 -7.85 3.37 -20.38
N ILE A 323 -7.82 3.43 -19.05
CA ILE A 323 -8.39 2.41 -18.18
C ILE A 323 -9.64 3.03 -17.51
N PRO A 324 -10.86 2.67 -17.93
CA PRO A 324 -12.07 3.37 -17.52
C PRO A 324 -12.47 3.13 -16.06
N ALA A 325 -11.92 2.10 -15.44
CA ALA A 325 -12.13 1.77 -14.04
C ALA A 325 -10.88 1.08 -13.49
N TRP A 326 -10.23 1.74 -12.53
CA TRP A 326 -9.01 1.29 -11.87
C TRP A 326 -9.33 0.75 -10.49
N ARG A 327 -8.98 -0.51 -10.24
CA ARG A 327 -9.00 -1.08 -8.89
C ARG A 327 -7.63 -0.83 -8.26
N ALA A 328 -7.62 -0.25 -7.06
CA ALA A 328 -6.38 -0.03 -6.34
C ALA A 328 -5.66 -1.36 -6.06
N PRO A 329 -4.31 -1.40 -6.17
CA PRO A 329 -3.51 -2.62 -5.97
C PRO A 329 -3.64 -3.20 -4.55
N LEU A 330 -3.85 -2.33 -3.57
CA LEU A 330 -4.18 -2.67 -2.19
C LEU A 330 -5.58 -2.14 -1.88
N PRO A 331 -6.44 -2.96 -1.25
CA PRO A 331 -7.78 -2.54 -0.92
C PRO A 331 -7.74 -1.37 0.09
N ALA A 332 -8.75 -0.51 0.03
CA ALA A 332 -8.93 0.52 1.05
C ALA A 332 -9.36 -0.12 2.38
N LEU A 333 -9.13 0.60 3.49
CA LEU A 333 -9.64 0.21 4.81
C LEU A 333 -11.16 0.04 4.84
N LEU A 334 -11.89 0.83 4.05
CA LEU A 334 -13.34 0.76 3.99
C LEU A 334 -13.78 -0.17 2.84
N PRO A 335 -14.77 -1.04 3.07
CA PRO A 335 -15.28 -1.95 2.05
C PRO A 335 -15.78 -1.18 0.82
N ALA A 336 -15.56 -1.76 -0.35
CA ALA A 336 -16.10 -1.30 -1.62
C ALA A 336 -17.03 -2.37 -2.19
N ASN A 337 -18.14 -1.94 -2.78
CA ASN A 337 -19.02 -2.82 -3.52
C ASN A 337 -18.34 -3.19 -4.84
N GLU A 338 -17.84 -4.42 -4.92
CA GLU A 338 -17.14 -4.91 -6.09
C GLU A 338 -18.12 -5.19 -7.23
N PRO A 339 -17.92 -4.58 -8.43
CA PRO A 339 -18.74 -4.87 -9.58
C PRO A 339 -18.61 -6.34 -10.02
N ASP A 340 -19.70 -6.87 -10.58
CA ASP A 340 -19.71 -8.19 -11.20
C ASP A 340 -19.11 -8.16 -12.62
N ILE A 341 -19.00 -9.34 -13.25
CA ILE A 341 -18.41 -9.48 -14.58
C ILE A 341 -19.22 -8.70 -15.63
N ALA A 342 -20.55 -8.73 -15.55
CA ALA A 342 -21.44 -8.05 -16.48
C ALA A 342 -21.25 -6.52 -16.45
N TRP A 343 -21.05 -5.96 -15.27
CA TRP A 343 -20.72 -4.54 -15.10
C TRP A 343 -19.43 -4.18 -15.85
N TRP A 344 -18.37 -4.99 -15.69
CA TRP A 344 -17.09 -4.76 -16.37
C TRP A 344 -17.20 -4.85 -17.88
N GLN A 345 -17.90 -5.87 -18.40
CA GLN A 345 -18.13 -6.03 -19.83
C GLN A 345 -18.88 -4.84 -20.41
N THR A 346 -19.92 -4.38 -19.72
CA THR A 346 -20.71 -3.20 -20.14
C THR A 346 -19.87 -1.92 -20.10
N MET A 347 -19.08 -1.70 -19.04
CA MET A 347 -18.23 -0.52 -18.89
C MET A 347 -17.17 -0.47 -20.00
N LEU A 348 -16.49 -1.58 -20.27
CA LEU A 348 -15.44 -1.66 -21.29
C LEU A 348 -16.02 -1.49 -22.70
N THR A 349 -17.14 -2.15 -23.01
CA THR A 349 -17.83 -2.02 -24.32
C THR A 349 -18.34 -0.60 -24.53
N SER A 350 -18.98 0.01 -23.53
CA SER A 350 -19.47 1.39 -23.63
C SER A 350 -18.33 2.40 -23.77
N THR A 351 -17.21 2.17 -23.07
CA THR A 351 -15.99 3.00 -23.20
C THR A 351 -15.41 2.91 -24.60
N ALA A 352 -15.36 1.71 -25.19
CA ALA A 352 -14.85 1.50 -26.53
C ALA A 352 -15.62 2.31 -27.58
N VAL A 353 -16.95 2.36 -27.48
CA VAL A 353 -17.79 3.19 -28.36
C VAL A 353 -17.43 4.67 -28.24
N VAL A 354 -17.21 5.18 -27.03
CA VAL A 354 -16.79 6.57 -26.82
C VAL A 354 -15.38 6.83 -27.37
N ILE A 355 -14.45 5.90 -27.18
CA ILE A 355 -13.09 5.97 -27.75
C ILE A 355 -13.15 6.06 -29.27
N GLN A 356 -13.90 5.16 -29.92
CA GLN A 356 -14.03 5.16 -31.39
C GLN A 356 -14.67 6.45 -31.92
N ARG A 357 -15.59 7.05 -31.16
CA ARG A 357 -16.20 8.34 -31.54
C ARG A 357 -15.25 9.52 -31.36
N VAL A 358 -14.52 9.58 -30.25
CA VAL A 358 -13.80 10.79 -29.80
C VAL A 358 -12.32 10.76 -30.18
N ARG A 359 -11.63 9.63 -29.98
CA ARG A 359 -10.19 9.47 -30.25
C ARG A 359 -9.84 7.99 -30.51
N PRO A 360 -10.04 7.48 -31.75
CA PRO A 360 -9.82 6.07 -32.12
C PRO A 360 -8.40 5.55 -31.86
N ARG A 361 -7.41 6.45 -31.78
CA ARG A 361 -6.00 6.09 -31.51
C ARG A 361 -5.75 5.68 -30.05
N THR A 362 -6.71 5.89 -29.14
CA THR A 362 -6.56 5.53 -27.73
C THR A 362 -6.84 4.05 -27.55
N ALA A 363 -5.90 3.31 -26.96
CA ALA A 363 -6.11 1.91 -26.65
C ALA A 363 -6.94 1.75 -25.36
N LEU A 364 -7.86 0.81 -25.34
CA LEU A 364 -8.64 0.48 -24.15
C LEU A 364 -7.89 -0.54 -23.28
N GLY A 365 -7.66 -0.20 -22.01
CA GLY A 365 -6.96 -1.06 -21.05
C GLY A 365 -7.85 -1.61 -19.95
N TRP A 366 -7.50 -2.82 -19.49
CA TRP A 366 -8.05 -3.43 -18.27
C TRP A 366 -6.92 -4.12 -17.49
N ALA A 367 -7.05 -4.21 -16.16
CA ALA A 367 -6.05 -4.87 -15.32
C ALA A 367 -6.67 -5.74 -14.21
N ALA A 368 -6.10 -6.93 -14.04
CA ALA A 368 -6.41 -7.85 -12.95
C ALA A 368 -5.65 -7.45 -11.68
N ALA A 369 -6.39 -7.11 -10.62
CA ALA A 369 -5.81 -6.66 -9.34
C ALA A 369 -5.89 -7.69 -8.22
N ARG A 370 -6.95 -8.52 -8.21
CA ARG A 370 -7.21 -9.51 -7.15
C ARG A 370 -6.61 -10.86 -7.51
N VAL A 371 -6.59 -11.17 -8.80
CA VAL A 371 -6.09 -12.43 -9.37
C VAL A 371 -6.89 -13.63 -8.84
N ASP A 372 -8.21 -13.49 -8.87
CA ASP A 372 -9.19 -14.51 -8.45
C ASP A 372 -9.98 -15.08 -9.64
N ALA A 373 -10.99 -15.90 -9.36
CA ALA A 373 -11.81 -16.52 -10.40
C ALA A 373 -12.59 -15.49 -11.25
N ARG A 374 -12.96 -14.33 -10.69
CA ARG A 374 -13.66 -13.27 -11.43
C ARG A 374 -12.70 -12.57 -12.39
N ASP A 375 -11.50 -12.23 -11.92
CA ASP A 375 -10.45 -11.67 -12.77
C ASP A 375 -10.04 -12.66 -13.87
N SER A 376 -9.99 -13.96 -13.58
CA SER A 376 -9.73 -15.00 -14.59
C SER A 376 -10.81 -15.06 -15.68
N ALA A 377 -12.08 -15.05 -15.29
CA ALA A 377 -13.20 -15.05 -16.23
C ALA A 377 -13.25 -13.78 -17.08
N LEU A 378 -13.00 -12.61 -16.46
CA LEU A 378 -12.95 -11.34 -17.16
C LEU A 378 -11.75 -11.24 -18.09
N TYR A 379 -10.58 -11.76 -17.71
CA TYR A 379 -9.41 -11.87 -18.58
C TYR A 379 -9.72 -12.72 -19.81
N ARG A 380 -10.36 -13.89 -19.64
CA ARG A 380 -10.73 -14.77 -20.76
C ARG A 380 -11.65 -14.08 -21.75
N TRP A 381 -12.66 -13.36 -21.26
CA TRP A 381 -13.52 -12.55 -22.13
C TRP A 381 -12.73 -11.40 -22.78
N ALA A 382 -11.92 -10.66 -22.02
CA ALA A 382 -11.19 -9.50 -22.49
C ALA A 382 -10.10 -9.85 -23.52
N ALA A 383 -9.54 -11.06 -23.46
CA ALA A 383 -8.59 -11.60 -24.42
C ALA A 383 -9.24 -12.06 -25.72
N SER A 384 -10.55 -12.37 -25.70
CA SER A 384 -11.25 -12.91 -26.86
C SER A 384 -11.34 -11.89 -28.00
N ALA A 385 -11.40 -12.39 -29.24
CA ALA A 385 -11.52 -11.56 -30.44
C ALA A 385 -12.76 -10.63 -30.47
N SER A 386 -13.82 -10.95 -29.72
CA SER A 386 -15.02 -10.13 -29.62
C SER A 386 -14.90 -8.98 -28.61
N SER A 387 -13.82 -8.94 -27.82
CA SER A 387 -13.60 -7.89 -26.84
C SER A 387 -12.96 -6.65 -27.47
N PRO A 388 -13.40 -5.44 -27.07
CA PRO A 388 -12.77 -4.21 -27.51
C PRO A 388 -11.49 -3.85 -26.74
N VAL A 389 -11.03 -4.70 -25.82
CA VAL A 389 -9.85 -4.41 -25.00
C VAL A 389 -8.57 -4.61 -25.81
N ASP A 390 -7.67 -3.64 -25.77
CA ASP A 390 -6.40 -3.64 -26.50
C ASP A 390 -5.18 -3.91 -25.60
N VAL A 391 -5.31 -3.62 -24.30
CA VAL A 391 -4.25 -3.78 -23.30
C VAL A 391 -4.77 -4.57 -22.09
N LEU A 392 -4.17 -5.73 -21.85
CA LEU A 392 -4.46 -6.59 -20.70
C LEU A 392 -3.35 -6.46 -19.65
N GLY A 393 -3.76 -6.22 -18.40
CA GLY A 393 -2.86 -5.91 -17.31
C GLY A 393 -2.89 -6.90 -16.17
N LEU A 394 -1.75 -7.09 -15.51
CA LEU A 394 -1.66 -7.70 -14.17
C LEU A 394 -1.10 -6.69 -13.18
N VAL A 395 -1.67 -6.64 -11.98
CA VAL A 395 -1.07 -5.97 -10.83
C VAL A 395 -0.38 -7.00 -9.94
N ALA A 396 0.92 -6.81 -9.71
CA ALA A 396 1.76 -7.70 -8.92
C ALA A 396 2.31 -6.98 -7.68
N TYR A 397 1.68 -7.26 -6.53
CA TYR A 397 2.14 -6.81 -5.22
C TYR A 397 2.29 -8.01 -4.29
N PRO A 398 3.20 -7.99 -3.31
CA PRO A 398 3.22 -8.99 -2.25
C PRO A 398 1.94 -9.04 -1.41
N SER A 399 1.82 -10.07 -0.57
CA SER A 399 0.83 -10.18 0.51
C SER A 399 1.56 -10.52 1.81
N PHE A 400 0.83 -10.88 2.88
CA PHE A 400 1.40 -11.39 4.13
C PHE A 400 2.38 -12.56 3.92
N ALA A 401 2.25 -13.33 2.83
CA ALA A 401 3.15 -14.43 2.51
C ALA A 401 4.48 -14.01 1.84
N GLY A 402 4.70 -12.72 1.58
CA GLY A 402 5.93 -12.23 0.96
C GLY A 402 6.02 -12.47 -0.55
N LEU A 403 7.20 -12.90 -1.03
CA LEU A 403 7.49 -13.15 -2.44
C LEU A 403 6.64 -14.27 -3.08
N PRO A 404 6.33 -15.40 -2.40
CA PRO A 404 5.47 -16.45 -2.94
C PRO A 404 4.13 -15.93 -3.49
N ALA A 405 3.58 -14.87 -2.91
CA ALA A 405 2.35 -14.25 -3.40
C ALA A 405 2.54 -13.49 -4.73
N VAL A 406 3.72 -12.92 -4.98
CA VAL A 406 4.08 -12.34 -6.28
C VAL A 406 4.19 -13.45 -7.30
N ASP A 407 4.95 -14.49 -7.01
CA ASP A 407 5.14 -15.63 -7.93
C ASP A 407 3.83 -16.37 -8.24
N ALA A 408 2.92 -16.49 -7.27
CA ALA A 408 1.60 -17.07 -7.49
C ALA A 408 0.77 -16.26 -8.50
N ARG A 409 0.82 -14.92 -8.43
CA ARG A 409 0.12 -14.03 -9.36
C ARG A 409 0.73 -14.08 -10.76
N LEU A 410 2.05 -14.04 -10.86
CA LEU A 410 2.76 -14.14 -12.13
C LEU A 410 2.49 -15.48 -12.82
N ARG A 411 2.51 -16.60 -12.07
CA ARG A 411 2.14 -17.93 -12.58
C ARG A 411 0.67 -18.02 -12.96
N ALA A 412 -0.23 -17.36 -12.24
CA ALA A 412 -1.64 -17.30 -12.63
C ALA A 412 -1.82 -16.60 -13.98
N PHE A 413 -1.08 -15.51 -14.20
CA PHE A 413 -1.11 -14.77 -15.45
C PHE A 413 -0.52 -15.57 -16.63
N ASP A 414 0.60 -16.28 -16.43
CA ASP A 414 1.13 -17.25 -17.40
C ASP A 414 0.04 -18.29 -17.79
N ARG A 415 -0.66 -18.87 -16.80
CA ARG A 415 -1.73 -19.84 -17.05
C ARG A 415 -2.90 -19.25 -17.82
N TRP A 416 -3.33 -18.04 -17.47
CA TRP A 416 -4.45 -17.37 -18.16
C TRP A 416 -4.09 -17.04 -19.61
N HIS A 417 -2.87 -16.54 -19.85
CA HIS A 417 -2.39 -16.28 -21.19
C HIS A 417 -2.33 -17.57 -22.03
N ALA A 418 -1.76 -18.65 -21.49
CA ALA A 418 -1.70 -19.94 -22.17
C ALA A 418 -3.09 -20.49 -22.53
N GLN A 419 -4.06 -20.35 -21.63
CA GLN A 419 -5.44 -20.80 -21.87
C GLN A 419 -6.20 -19.95 -22.88
N ALA A 420 -5.87 -18.67 -23.00
CA ALA A 420 -6.52 -17.75 -23.93
C ALA A 420 -5.81 -17.68 -25.29
N PHE A 421 -4.66 -18.33 -25.45
CA PHE A 421 -3.74 -18.12 -26.56
C PHE A 421 -4.41 -18.22 -27.93
N ASP A 422 -5.20 -19.28 -28.16
CA ASP A 422 -5.88 -19.50 -29.44
C ASP A 422 -7.02 -18.50 -29.72
N SER A 423 -7.54 -17.86 -28.67
CA SER A 423 -8.62 -16.87 -28.74
C SER A 423 -8.14 -15.42 -28.74
N LEU A 424 -6.82 -15.20 -28.60
CA LEU A 424 -6.23 -13.87 -28.50
C LEU A 424 -6.45 -13.07 -29.78
N ARG A 425 -7.01 -11.88 -29.63
CA ARG A 425 -7.05 -10.91 -30.73
C ARG A 425 -5.61 -10.52 -31.13
N PRO A 426 -5.25 -10.56 -32.42
CA PRO A 426 -3.94 -10.09 -32.89
C PRO A 426 -3.68 -8.65 -32.45
N GLY A 427 -2.46 -8.38 -31.99
CA GLY A 427 -2.04 -7.05 -31.52
C GLY A 427 -2.43 -6.72 -30.07
N THR A 428 -3.10 -7.62 -29.34
CA THR A 428 -3.38 -7.43 -27.91
C THR A 428 -2.07 -7.34 -27.11
N ARG A 429 -1.87 -6.22 -26.42
CA ARG A 429 -0.67 -5.99 -25.61
C ARG A 429 -0.90 -6.45 -24.18
N HIS A 430 0.12 -7.04 -23.57
CA HIS A 430 0.06 -7.43 -22.16
C HIS A 430 1.08 -6.67 -21.35
N TRP A 431 0.62 -6.04 -20.27
CA TRP A 431 1.43 -5.21 -19.38
C TRP A 431 1.43 -5.78 -17.96
N LEU A 432 2.56 -5.65 -17.27
CA LEU A 432 2.55 -5.61 -15.81
C LEU A 432 2.12 -4.20 -15.41
N MET A 433 0.80 -4.01 -15.29
CA MET A 433 0.17 -2.70 -15.18
C MET A 433 0.53 -1.97 -13.90
N GLU A 434 0.83 -2.70 -12.83
CA GLU A 434 1.49 -2.14 -11.66
C GLU A 434 2.30 -3.22 -10.94
N VAL A 435 3.59 -2.98 -10.73
CA VAL A 435 4.47 -3.84 -9.93
C VAL A 435 4.99 -3.06 -8.73
N GLY A 436 4.91 -3.65 -7.54
CA GLY A 436 5.32 -2.95 -6.33
C GLY A 436 5.82 -3.87 -5.25
N GLY A 437 6.05 -3.28 -4.07
CA GLY A 437 6.45 -4.00 -2.87
C GLY A 437 5.86 -3.34 -1.63
N LEU A 438 6.17 -3.90 -0.48
CA LEU A 438 5.66 -3.46 0.82
C LEU A 438 6.84 -3.06 1.72
N PRO A 439 7.49 -1.91 1.46
CA PRO A 439 8.70 -1.51 2.16
C PRO A 439 8.47 -1.26 3.66
N ARG A 440 7.29 -0.78 4.06
CA ARG A 440 6.95 -0.67 5.49
C ARG A 440 6.86 -2.05 6.16
N ALA A 441 6.08 -2.96 5.58
CA ALA A 441 5.84 -4.27 6.18
C ALA A 441 7.09 -5.17 6.13
N HIS A 442 7.79 -5.22 4.98
CA HIS A 442 8.85 -6.19 4.72
C HIS A 442 10.24 -5.56 4.53
N GLY A 443 10.35 -4.25 4.36
CA GLY A 443 11.62 -3.54 4.15
C GLY A 443 11.90 -3.14 2.68
N ASP A 444 12.72 -2.10 2.50
CA ASP A 444 13.14 -1.57 1.19
C ASP A 444 13.85 -2.62 0.30
N ALA A 445 14.64 -3.53 0.92
CA ALA A 445 15.30 -4.62 0.20
C ALA A 445 14.29 -5.61 -0.40
N SER A 446 13.26 -5.97 0.37
CA SER A 446 12.16 -6.83 -0.10
C SER A 446 11.32 -6.17 -1.18
N GLN A 447 11.12 -4.84 -1.12
CA GLN A 447 10.49 -4.10 -2.22
C GLN A 447 11.32 -4.23 -3.51
N THR A 448 12.63 -4.06 -3.40
CA THR A 448 13.55 -4.19 -4.54
C THR A 448 13.49 -5.60 -5.14
N ALA A 449 13.52 -6.64 -4.30
CA ALA A 449 13.44 -8.03 -4.73
C ALA A 449 12.11 -8.36 -5.43
N ALA A 450 10.97 -7.91 -4.88
CA ALA A 450 9.65 -8.11 -5.49
C ALA A 450 9.52 -7.48 -6.88
N ILE A 451 9.98 -6.23 -7.02
CA ILE A 451 9.96 -5.50 -8.28
C ILE A 451 10.90 -6.17 -9.29
N MET A 452 12.13 -6.50 -8.89
CA MET A 452 13.09 -7.15 -9.78
C MET A 452 12.64 -8.54 -10.24
N GLN A 453 12.01 -9.33 -9.36
CA GLN A 453 11.40 -10.60 -9.74
C GLN A 453 10.32 -10.41 -10.80
N SER A 454 9.44 -9.43 -10.63
CA SER A 454 8.36 -9.14 -11.58
C SER A 454 8.91 -8.66 -12.93
N LEU A 455 9.91 -7.78 -12.92
CA LEU A 455 10.56 -7.29 -14.12
C LEU A 455 11.34 -8.38 -14.87
N ALA A 456 12.05 -9.24 -14.14
CA ALA A 456 12.76 -10.36 -14.73
C ALA A 456 11.82 -11.42 -15.30
N TRP A 457 10.72 -11.70 -14.61
CA TRP A 457 9.65 -12.53 -15.14
C TRP A 457 9.09 -11.92 -16.44
N GLY A 458 8.74 -10.63 -16.43
CA GLY A 458 8.14 -9.95 -17.58
C GLY A 458 9.07 -9.90 -18.80
N THR A 459 10.35 -9.59 -18.60
CA THR A 459 11.34 -9.55 -19.69
C THR A 459 11.63 -10.91 -20.32
N ARG A 460 11.37 -12.02 -19.61
CA ARG A 460 11.47 -13.38 -20.18
C ARG A 460 10.28 -13.77 -21.05
N ARG A 461 9.18 -13.00 -21.06
CA ARG A 461 7.98 -13.28 -21.85
C ARG A 461 7.88 -12.30 -23.02
N PRO A 462 7.96 -12.76 -24.28
CA PRO A 462 7.92 -11.85 -25.41
C PRO A 462 6.56 -11.17 -25.60
N TRP A 463 5.49 -11.76 -25.07
CA TRP A 463 4.14 -11.21 -25.11
C TRP A 463 3.91 -10.08 -24.08
N ILE A 464 4.81 -9.91 -23.10
CA ILE A 464 4.79 -8.78 -22.18
C ILE A 464 5.56 -7.61 -22.79
N THR A 465 4.88 -6.49 -22.98
CA THR A 465 5.44 -5.31 -23.67
C THR A 465 5.76 -4.15 -22.75
N ALA A 466 5.22 -4.12 -21.53
CA ALA A 466 5.56 -3.10 -20.55
C ALA A 466 5.42 -3.57 -19.10
N ALA A 467 6.14 -2.92 -18.20
CA ALA A 467 5.97 -3.04 -16.76
C ALA A 467 6.05 -1.68 -16.09
N ILE A 468 4.99 -1.31 -15.37
CA ILE A 468 4.85 -0.02 -14.72
C ILE A 468 5.15 -0.21 -13.23
N LEU A 469 6.17 0.47 -12.74
CA LEU A 469 6.46 0.49 -11.31
C LEU A 469 5.33 1.21 -10.57
N GLY A 470 5.01 0.73 -9.37
CA GLY A 470 4.07 1.37 -8.45
C GLY A 470 4.49 2.79 -8.05
N ASP A 471 3.72 3.38 -7.13
CA ASP A 471 3.79 4.80 -6.80
C ASP A 471 5.20 5.40 -6.78
N ALA A 472 5.37 6.58 -7.40
CA ALA A 472 6.63 7.33 -7.31
C ALA A 472 6.99 7.72 -5.87
N GLY A 473 6.01 7.92 -4.98
CA GLY A 473 6.21 8.29 -3.57
C GLY A 473 5.15 7.72 -2.63
N ASP A 474 5.40 7.77 -1.33
CA ASP A 474 4.46 7.32 -0.29
C ASP A 474 3.27 8.28 -0.16
N TYR A 475 2.33 8.23 -1.12
CA TYR A 475 1.20 9.15 -1.22
C TYR A 475 0.00 8.74 -0.37
N ASP A 476 -0.59 7.61 -0.73
CA ASP A 476 -1.81 7.06 -0.09
C ASP A 476 -1.46 5.93 0.90
N GLY A 477 -0.20 5.47 0.88
CA GLY A 477 0.34 4.42 1.72
C GLY A 477 1.85 4.28 1.52
N ALA A 478 2.50 3.52 2.42
CA ALA A 478 3.95 3.34 2.41
C ALA A 478 4.41 2.28 1.39
N ILE A 479 4.18 2.55 0.10
CA ILE A 479 4.44 1.62 -1.02
C ILE A 479 5.31 2.21 -2.14
N GLY A 480 5.62 3.49 -2.10
CA GLY A 480 6.24 4.20 -3.21
C GLY A 480 7.72 3.90 -3.44
N LEU A 481 8.32 4.45 -4.49
CA LEU A 481 9.77 4.35 -4.73
C LEU A 481 10.57 5.40 -3.94
N ARG A 482 9.87 6.44 -3.48
CA ARG A 482 10.38 7.48 -2.58
C ARG A 482 9.65 7.37 -1.25
N ALA A 483 10.40 7.23 -0.17
CA ALA A 483 9.86 7.22 1.18
C ALA A 483 9.26 8.59 1.53
N ALA A 484 8.39 8.61 2.53
CA ALA A 484 7.66 9.82 2.94
C ALA A 484 8.56 11.00 3.35
N ASP A 485 9.75 10.73 3.89
CA ASP A 485 10.79 11.71 4.22
C ASP A 485 11.46 12.33 2.97
N GLY A 486 11.25 11.75 1.79
CA GLY A 486 11.84 12.14 0.51
C GLY A 486 13.05 11.31 0.10
N ARG A 487 13.49 10.34 0.90
CA ARG A 487 14.58 9.42 0.57
C ARG A 487 14.18 8.52 -0.59
N LEU A 488 15.04 8.40 -1.60
CA LEU A 488 14.83 7.44 -2.68
C LEU A 488 15.19 6.03 -2.16
N ARG A 489 14.29 5.07 -2.36
CA ARG A 489 14.53 3.68 -2.01
C ARG A 489 15.50 3.03 -3.01
N GLY A 490 16.23 2.01 -2.56
CA GLY A 490 17.30 1.37 -3.34
C GLY A 490 16.86 0.84 -4.71
N VAL A 491 15.59 0.46 -4.86
CA VAL A 491 15.00 -0.01 -6.10
C VAL A 491 15.18 0.95 -7.28
N VAL A 492 15.15 2.28 -7.05
CA VAL A 492 15.33 3.28 -8.12
C VAL A 492 16.70 3.11 -8.78
N GLY A 493 17.75 2.94 -7.97
CA GLY A 493 19.12 2.73 -8.48
C GLY A 493 19.30 1.39 -9.17
N VAL A 494 18.67 0.32 -8.63
CA VAL A 494 18.74 -1.02 -9.22
C VAL A 494 18.04 -1.07 -10.57
N VAL A 495 16.80 -0.56 -10.65
CA VAL A 495 16.05 -0.51 -11.91
C VAL A 495 16.72 0.40 -12.92
N SER A 496 17.28 1.55 -12.52
CA SER A 496 18.05 2.43 -13.41
C SER A 496 19.27 1.74 -14.04
N ARG A 497 20.00 0.92 -13.28
CA ARG A 497 21.11 0.12 -13.83
C ARG A 497 20.58 -0.95 -14.78
N ALA A 498 19.52 -1.64 -14.40
CA ALA A 498 18.98 -2.73 -15.18
C ALA A 498 18.29 -2.23 -16.47
N SER A 499 17.66 -1.06 -16.47
CA SER A 499 17.10 -0.41 -17.67
C SER A 499 18.18 0.08 -18.62
N ARG A 500 19.33 0.55 -18.10
CA ARG A 500 20.52 0.81 -18.93
C ARG A 500 21.07 -0.47 -19.56
N GLY A 501 21.13 -1.57 -18.82
CA GLY A 501 21.51 -2.87 -19.37
C GLY A 501 20.66 -3.30 -20.58
N LEU A 502 19.34 -3.21 -20.46
CA LEU A 502 18.41 -3.48 -21.56
C LEU A 502 18.67 -2.62 -22.81
N ARG A 503 19.11 -1.36 -22.63
CA ARG A 503 19.44 -0.43 -23.72
C ARG A 503 20.84 -0.63 -24.30
N ASN A 504 21.78 -1.18 -23.54
CA ASN A 504 23.15 -1.37 -24.02
C ASN A 504 23.31 -2.67 -24.81
N ALA A 505 22.60 -3.74 -24.43
CA ALA A 505 22.47 -4.96 -25.22
C ALA A 505 22.02 -4.66 -26.66
N THR A 506 21.19 -3.63 -26.83
CA THR A 506 20.70 -3.18 -28.13
C THR A 506 21.69 -2.37 -28.96
N ALA A 507 22.75 -1.82 -28.37
CA ALA A 507 23.78 -1.08 -29.11
C ALA A 507 24.85 -1.99 -29.72
N VAL A 508 25.05 -3.20 -29.15
CA VAL A 508 26.03 -4.19 -29.64
C VAL A 508 25.44 -5.09 -30.73
N ALA A 509 24.11 -5.18 -30.81
CA ALA A 509 23.39 -5.95 -31.83
C ALA A 509 23.11 -5.17 -33.13
N ARG A 510 23.53 -3.91 -33.22
CA ARG A 510 23.55 -3.08 -34.44
C ARG A 510 25.00 -2.93 -34.88
#